data_AF-A0A4R4D0F1-F1
#
_entry.id   AF-A0A4R4D0F1-F1
#
_cell.length_a   1.000
_cell.length_b   1.000
_cell.length_c   1.000
_cell.angle_alpha   90.00
_cell.angle_beta   90.00
_cell.angle_gamma   90.00
#
_symmetry.space_group_name_H-M   'P 1'
#
loop_
_entity.id
_entity.type
_entity.pdbx_description
1 polymer ?
#
loop_
_entity_poly.entity_id
_entity_poly.type
_entity_poly.pdbx_seq_one_letter_code
_entity_poly.pdbx_strand_id
1 'polypeptide(L)'
;MPFFTPKLYLKKPTETEQMELRDYNDNLDVIDNALTEHFSDRIAHLECLSLYKLNKDAFGVFVELQWKRENGTLAKRSVFSGGTPPYYSVRTDTYYHEDGVTAKAIKTYLLTYDQDNTLISEVLQ
;
A
#
# COMPACT_ATOMS: atom_id res chain seq x y z
N MET A 1 8.80 33.77 -1.99
CA MET A 1 8.73 32.31 -2.25
C MET A 1 8.76 31.58 -0.91
N PRO A 2 8.16 30.39 -0.76
CA PRO A 2 8.27 29.66 0.49
C PRO A 2 9.74 29.30 0.76
N PHE A 3 10.22 29.63 1.96
CA PHE A 3 11.59 29.39 2.46
C PHE A 3 11.93 27.90 2.60
N PHE A 4 10.99 27.01 2.28
CA PHE A 4 11.11 25.57 2.44
C PHE A 4 10.63 24.82 1.18
N THR A 5 11.11 23.58 1.01
CA THR A 5 10.55 22.67 0.00
C THR A 5 9.17 22.17 0.44
N PRO A 6 8.23 21.90 -0.49
CA PRO A 6 6.84 21.60 -0.13
C PRO A 6 6.61 20.19 0.42
N LYS A 7 7.54 19.25 0.19
CA LYS A 7 7.37 17.84 0.57
C LYS A 7 8.16 17.47 1.83
N LEU A 8 9.42 17.87 1.85
CA LEU A 8 10.37 17.51 2.91
C LEU A 8 10.71 18.70 3.81
N TYR A 9 10.08 19.86 3.58
CA TYR A 9 10.30 21.07 4.38
C TYR A 9 11.78 21.44 4.57
N LEU A 10 12.60 21.20 3.53
CA LEU A 10 14.02 21.51 3.55
C LEU A 10 14.23 23.02 3.40
N LYS A 11 15.08 23.62 4.23
CA LYS A 11 15.39 25.06 4.16
C LYS A 11 16.05 25.37 2.81
N LYS A 12 15.54 26.38 2.12
CA LYS A 12 16.13 26.91 0.90
C LYS A 12 16.99 28.13 1.24
N PRO A 13 18.22 28.24 0.72
CA PRO A 13 19.01 29.45 0.88
C PRO A 13 18.32 30.63 0.19
N THR A 14 18.47 31.83 0.76
CA THR A 14 18.03 33.08 0.12
C THR A 14 19.19 33.76 -0.59
N GLU A 15 18.89 34.72 -1.49
CA GLU A 15 19.91 35.43 -2.27
C GLU A 15 20.93 36.20 -1.42
N THR A 16 20.58 36.53 -0.18
CA THR A 16 21.38 37.37 0.73
C THR A 16 21.82 36.69 2.02
N GLU A 17 21.39 35.45 2.26
CA GLU A 17 21.70 34.71 3.48
C GLU A 17 23.06 34.02 3.37
N GLN A 18 23.88 34.17 4.40
CA GLN A 18 25.10 33.37 4.52
C GLN A 18 24.70 31.93 4.85
N MET A 19 25.29 30.98 4.14
CA MET A 19 25.03 29.57 4.36
C MET A 19 25.45 29.14 5.77
N GLU A 20 24.48 28.82 6.62
CA GLU A 20 24.72 28.26 7.94
C GLU A 20 24.91 26.74 7.84
N LEU A 21 26.08 26.26 8.24
CA LEU A 21 26.45 24.84 8.13
C LEU A 21 25.45 23.91 8.84
N ARG A 22 24.83 24.41 9.92
CA ARG A 22 23.78 23.71 10.66
C ARG A 22 22.55 23.41 9.79
N ASP A 23 22.05 24.38 9.04
CA ASP A 23 20.84 24.20 8.23
C ASP A 23 21.03 23.15 7.13
N TYR A 24 22.25 23.03 6.61
CA TYR A 24 22.61 21.99 5.65
C TYR A 24 22.65 20.61 6.28
N ASN A 25 23.23 20.48 7.47
CA ASN A 25 23.23 19.22 8.21
C ASN A 25 21.80 18.79 8.56
N ASP A 26 20.98 19.72 9.06
CA ASP A 26 19.58 19.46 9.39
C ASP A 26 18.79 19.00 8.14
N ASN A 27 19.02 19.62 6.98
CA ASN A 27 18.43 19.18 5.71
C ASN A 27 18.91 17.77 5.30
N LEU A 28 20.19 17.44 5.50
CA LEU A 28 20.74 16.12 5.18
C LEU A 28 20.12 15.04 6.07
N ASP A 29 19.96 15.31 7.36
CA ASP A 29 19.29 14.39 8.30
C ASP A 29 17.83 14.15 7.90
N VAL A 30 17.11 15.20 7.47
CA VAL A 30 15.74 15.05 6.97
C VAL A 30 15.69 14.18 5.72
N ILE A 31 16.62 14.38 4.77
CA ILE A 31 16.69 13.59 3.54
C ILE A 31 17.02 12.12 3.87
N ASP A 32 17.99 11.87 4.73
CA ASP A 32 18.41 10.51 5.10
C ASP A 32 17.28 9.73 5.77
N ASN A 33 16.55 10.38 6.69
CA ASN A 33 15.37 9.79 7.31
C ASN A 33 14.26 9.49 6.30
N ALA A 34 13.90 10.44 5.43
CA ALA A 34 12.87 10.23 4.41
C ALA A 34 13.25 9.11 3.43
N LEU A 35 14.53 9.02 3.08
CA LEU A 35 15.05 7.99 2.19
C LEU A 35 15.05 6.60 2.87
N THR A 36 15.43 6.55 4.16
CA THR A 36 15.37 5.34 4.99
C THR A 36 13.94 4.83 5.14
N GLU A 37 12.98 5.72 5.40
CA GLU A 37 11.56 5.39 5.42
C GLU A 37 11.08 4.87 4.07
N HIS A 38 11.48 5.52 2.97
CA HIS A 38 11.12 5.09 1.62
C HIS A 38 11.66 3.70 1.29
N PHE A 39 12.93 3.40 1.59
CA PHE A 39 13.51 2.07 1.38
C PHE A 39 12.89 1.01 2.30
N SER A 40 12.40 1.42 3.47
CA SER A 40 11.67 0.54 4.39
C SER A 40 10.24 0.26 3.90
N ASP A 41 9.64 1.14 3.09
CA ASP A 41 8.33 0.90 2.47
C ASP A 41 8.45 0.02 1.21
N ARG A 42 8.69 -1.28 1.44
CA ARG A 42 8.74 -2.31 0.38
C ARG A 42 7.41 -2.49 -0.36
N ILE A 43 6.31 -1.92 0.15
CA ILE A 43 5.00 -1.99 -0.51
C ILE A 43 4.95 -1.00 -1.69
N ALA A 44 5.67 0.12 -1.65
CA ALA A 44 5.67 1.12 -2.73
C ALA A 44 6.24 0.56 -4.05
N HIS A 45 7.08 -0.48 -3.99
CA HIS A 45 7.74 -1.06 -5.16
C HIS A 45 7.13 -2.39 -5.66
N LEU A 46 6.10 -2.94 -4.99
CA LEU A 46 5.20 -4.06 -5.39
C LEU A 46 5.77 -5.35 -6.07
N GLU A 47 7.03 -5.42 -6.47
CA GLU A 47 7.54 -6.45 -7.40
C GLU A 47 8.12 -7.71 -6.74
N CYS A 48 7.98 -7.90 -5.42
CA CYS A 48 8.57 -9.05 -4.72
C CYS A 48 7.62 -9.77 -3.77
N LEU A 49 6.32 -9.86 -4.10
CA LEU A 49 5.35 -10.58 -3.29
C LEU A 49 4.97 -11.94 -3.91
N SER A 50 4.99 -12.98 -3.08
CA SER A 50 4.44 -14.30 -3.42
C SER A 50 2.93 -14.31 -3.22
N LEU A 51 2.18 -14.76 -4.23
CA LEU A 51 0.71 -14.89 -4.16
C LEU A 51 0.30 -16.32 -3.78
N TYR A 52 -0.50 -16.43 -2.73
CA TYR A 52 -1.15 -17.66 -2.29
C TYR A 52 -2.66 -17.53 -2.48
N LYS A 53 -3.28 -18.54 -3.10
CA LYS A 53 -4.73 -18.62 -3.29
C LYS A 53 -5.28 -19.68 -2.34
N LEU A 54 -6.18 -19.27 -1.44
CA LEU A 54 -6.70 -20.11 -0.36
C LEU A 54 -8.23 -20.15 -0.39
N ASN A 55 -8.79 -21.09 0.36
CA ASN A 55 -10.24 -21.23 0.57
C ASN A 55 -11.02 -21.31 -0.76
N LYS A 56 -10.73 -22.33 -1.55
CA LYS A 56 -11.47 -22.59 -2.79
C LYS A 56 -12.90 -23.02 -2.46
N ASP A 57 -13.89 -22.34 -3.01
CA ASP A 57 -15.31 -22.68 -2.85
C ASP A 57 -15.73 -23.86 -3.74
N ALA A 58 -17.00 -24.26 -3.64
CA ALA A 58 -17.59 -25.36 -4.41
C ALA A 58 -17.64 -25.10 -5.93
N PHE A 59 -17.59 -23.83 -6.35
CA PHE A 59 -17.57 -23.41 -7.75
C PHE A 59 -16.15 -23.22 -8.28
N GLY A 60 -15.15 -23.44 -7.43
CA GLY A 60 -13.76 -23.40 -7.76
C GLY A 60 -13.10 -22.02 -7.67
N VAL A 61 -13.75 -21.05 -7.05
CA VAL A 61 -13.23 -19.70 -6.81
C VAL A 61 -12.48 -19.65 -5.49
N PHE A 62 -11.27 -19.11 -5.49
CA PHE A 62 -10.51 -18.86 -4.26
C PHE A 62 -11.00 -17.58 -3.60
N VAL A 63 -11.61 -17.68 -2.42
CA VAL A 63 -12.21 -16.52 -1.74
C VAL A 63 -11.23 -15.78 -0.85
N GLU A 64 -10.02 -16.29 -0.69
CA GLU A 64 -8.94 -15.61 0.02
C GLU A 64 -7.65 -15.61 -0.79
N LEU A 65 -7.07 -14.43 -0.94
CA LEU A 65 -5.78 -14.22 -1.59
C LEU A 65 -4.82 -13.59 -0.58
N GLN A 66 -3.63 -14.16 -0.45
CA GLN A 66 -2.58 -13.63 0.42
C GLN A 66 -1.33 -13.31 -0.39
N TRP A 67 -0.81 -12.10 -0.23
CA TRP A 67 0.48 -11.69 -0.76
C TRP A 67 1.47 -11.63 0.40
N LYS A 68 2.53 -12.43 0.30
CA LYS A 68 3.58 -12.52 1.31
C LYS A 68 4.89 -11.93 0.79
N ARG A 69 5.60 -11.24 1.67
CA ARG A 69 6.98 -10.77 1.41
C ARG A 69 7.92 -11.97 1.27
N GLU A 70 9.13 -11.72 0.77
CA GLU A 70 10.19 -12.73 0.64
C GLU A 70 10.50 -13.45 1.96
N ASN A 71 10.46 -12.72 3.09
CA ASN A 71 10.66 -13.29 4.43
C ASN A 71 9.44 -14.09 4.97
N GLY A 72 8.38 -14.27 4.16
CA GLY A 72 7.18 -15.01 4.50
C GLY A 72 6.12 -14.23 5.30
N THR A 73 6.39 -13.00 5.71
CA THR A 73 5.39 -12.16 6.42
C THR A 73 4.28 -11.71 5.48
N LEU A 74 3.07 -11.55 6.02
CA LEU A 74 1.89 -11.15 5.24
C LEU A 74 1.96 -9.65 4.91
N ALA A 75 1.91 -9.29 3.63
CA ALA A 75 1.86 -7.89 3.20
C ALA A 75 0.43 -7.43 2.91
N LYS A 76 -0.36 -8.30 2.28
CA LYS A 76 -1.76 -8.03 1.92
C LYS A 76 -2.60 -9.31 2.00
N ARG A 77 -3.82 -9.19 2.50
CA ARG A 77 -4.87 -10.22 2.41
C ARG A 77 -6.10 -9.63 1.73
N SER A 78 -6.61 -10.29 0.70
CA SER A 78 -7.90 -10.00 0.10
C SER A 78 -8.89 -11.10 0.44
N VAL A 79 -10.07 -10.74 0.93
CA VAL A 79 -11.17 -11.68 1.21
C VAL A 79 -12.38 -11.28 0.39
N PHE A 80 -12.92 -12.23 -0.37
CA PHE A 80 -14.15 -12.10 -1.14
C PHE A 80 -15.34 -12.55 -0.29
N SER A 81 -16.40 -11.75 -0.27
CA SER A 81 -17.58 -11.99 0.57
C SER A 81 -18.84 -11.35 -0.03
N GLY A 82 -19.99 -11.66 0.56
CA GLY A 82 -21.30 -11.24 0.05
C GLY A 82 -21.65 -11.90 -1.28
N GLY A 83 -22.73 -11.42 -1.90
CA GLY A 83 -23.21 -11.94 -3.18
C GLY A 83 -23.66 -13.41 -3.11
N THR A 84 -23.65 -14.08 -4.26
CA THR A 84 -23.93 -15.51 -4.38
C THR A 84 -22.78 -16.16 -5.14
N PRO A 85 -22.06 -17.14 -4.58
CA PRO A 85 -20.97 -17.81 -5.27
C PRO A 85 -21.39 -18.32 -6.66
N PRO A 86 -20.53 -18.19 -7.69
CA PRO A 86 -19.15 -17.67 -7.66
C PRO A 86 -19.02 -16.14 -7.71
N TYR A 87 -20.13 -15.39 -7.68
CA TYR A 87 -20.17 -13.93 -7.90
C TYR A 87 -20.25 -13.18 -6.56
N TYR A 88 -19.08 -12.94 -5.98
CA TYR A 88 -18.94 -12.20 -4.72
C TYR A 88 -19.10 -10.70 -4.96
N SER A 89 -19.86 -10.02 -4.11
CA SER A 89 -20.15 -8.59 -4.28
C SER A 89 -19.17 -7.67 -3.56
N VAL A 90 -18.32 -8.21 -2.67
CA VAL A 90 -17.39 -7.41 -1.86
C VAL A 90 -16.00 -8.06 -1.84
N ARG A 91 -14.96 -7.25 -2.05
CA ARG A 91 -13.56 -7.61 -1.74
C ARG A 91 -13.04 -6.69 -0.65
N THR A 92 -12.58 -7.27 0.46
CA THR A 92 -11.90 -6.52 1.53
C THR A 92 -10.41 -6.81 1.48
N ASP A 93 -9.62 -5.76 1.24
CA ASP A 93 -8.16 -5.79 1.25
C ASP A 93 -7.64 -5.25 2.58
N THR A 94 -6.90 -6.06 3.32
CA THR A 94 -6.14 -5.64 4.50
C THR A 94 -4.66 -5.60 4.14
N TYR A 95 -4.03 -4.45 4.35
CA TYR A 95 -2.60 -4.24 4.21
C TYR A 95 -1.97 -4.27 5.60
N TYR A 96 -0.79 -4.87 5.72
CA TYR A 96 -0.14 -5.10 7.01
C TYR A 96 1.22 -4.40 7.08
N HIS A 97 1.61 -4.03 8.29
CA HIS A 97 2.98 -3.58 8.59
C HIS A 97 4.00 -4.71 8.37
N GLU A 98 5.30 -4.40 8.54
CA GLU A 98 6.40 -5.37 8.36
C GLU A 98 6.34 -6.57 9.31
N ASP A 99 5.65 -6.44 10.45
CA ASP A 99 5.39 -7.56 11.37
C ASP A 99 4.46 -8.63 10.77
N GLY A 100 3.73 -8.30 9.69
CA GLY A 100 2.78 -9.17 9.02
C GLY A 100 1.51 -9.47 9.82
N VAL A 101 1.26 -8.73 10.89
CA VAL A 101 0.13 -8.95 11.82
C VAL A 101 -0.67 -7.68 12.03
N THR A 102 0.00 -6.54 12.23
CA THR A 102 -0.67 -5.26 12.48
C THR A 102 -1.20 -4.70 11.17
N ALA A 103 -2.50 -4.38 11.13
CA ALA A 103 -3.11 -3.78 9.95
C ALA A 103 -2.63 -2.33 9.78
N LYS A 104 -2.01 -2.04 8.63
CA LYS A 104 -1.61 -0.69 8.18
C LYS A 104 -2.78 0.06 7.55
N ALA A 105 -3.60 -0.64 6.77
CA ALA A 105 -4.77 -0.07 6.11
C ALA A 105 -5.79 -1.15 5.74
N ILE A 106 -7.06 -0.76 5.66
CA ILE A 106 -8.14 -1.61 5.16
C ILE A 106 -8.84 -0.86 4.03
N LYS A 107 -9.07 -1.55 2.91
CA LYS A 107 -9.78 -1.04 1.74
C LYS A 107 -10.87 -2.01 1.36
N THR A 108 -12.10 -1.52 1.24
CA THR A 108 -13.24 -2.34 0.82
C THR A 108 -13.66 -1.94 -0.57
N TYR A 109 -13.87 -2.92 -1.44
CA TYR A 109 -14.28 -2.72 -2.82
C TYR A 109 -15.64 -3.36 -3.05
N LEU A 110 -16.53 -2.62 -3.72
CA LEU A 110 -17.76 -3.16 -4.27
C LEU A 110 -17.47 -3.73 -5.66
N LEU A 111 -17.88 -4.97 -5.88
CA LEU A 111 -17.73 -5.73 -7.13
C LEU A 111 -19.08 -5.74 -7.85
N THR A 112 -19.11 -5.33 -9.12
CA THR A 112 -20.33 -5.36 -9.94
C THR A 112 -20.12 -6.16 -11.20
N TYR A 113 -21.12 -6.96 -11.55
CA TYR A 113 -21.13 -7.83 -12.71
C TYR A 113 -22.19 -7.39 -13.72
N ASP A 114 -21.97 -7.69 -14.99
CA ASP A 114 -23.00 -7.53 -16.01
C ASP A 114 -24.00 -8.70 -16.03
N GLN A 115 -24.92 -8.68 -17.00
CA GLN A 115 -25.97 -9.70 -17.16
C GLN A 115 -25.42 -11.08 -17.52
N ASP A 116 -24.23 -11.15 -18.12
CA ASP A 116 -23.54 -12.39 -18.47
C ASP A 116 -22.64 -12.89 -17.31
N ASN A 117 -22.75 -12.24 -16.15
CA ASN A 117 -21.95 -12.46 -14.95
C ASN A 117 -20.43 -12.25 -15.15
N THR A 118 -20.06 -11.36 -16.06
CA THR A 118 -18.68 -10.88 -16.20
C THR A 118 -18.44 -9.75 -15.21
N LEU A 119 -17.32 -9.78 -14.48
CA LEU A 119 -16.95 -8.70 -13.57
C LEU A 119 -16.61 -7.45 -14.39
N ILE A 120 -17.35 -6.36 -14.18
CA ILE A 120 -17.20 -5.10 -14.95
C ILE A 120 -16.69 -3.93 -14.13
N SER A 121 -16.73 -4.00 -12.80
CA SER A 121 -16.20 -2.94 -11.95
C SER A 121 -15.78 -3.42 -10.57
N GLU A 122 -14.77 -2.75 -10.04
CA GLU A 122 -14.29 -2.88 -8.67
C GLU A 122 -14.04 -1.48 -8.10
N VAL A 123 -14.94 -0.98 -7.25
CA VAL A 123 -14.92 0.41 -6.78
C VAL A 123 -14.60 0.48 -5.30
N LEU A 124 -13.59 1.29 -4.94
CA LEU A 124 -13.23 1.56 -3.53
C LEU A 124 -14.36 2.30 -2.81
N GLN A 125 -14.71 1.85 -1.61
CA GLN A 125 -15.67 2.50 -0.71
C GLN A 125 -14.98 3.44 0.29
#